data_AF-A0A2N2IHS1-F1
#
_entry.id   AF-A0A2N2IHS1-F1
#
_cell.length_a   1.000
_cell.length_b   1.000
_cell.length_c   1.000
_cell.angle_alpha   90.00
_cell.angle_beta   90.00
_cell.angle_gamma   90.00
#
_symmetry.space_group_name_H-M   'P 1'
#
loop_
_entity.id
_entity.type
_entity.pdbx_description
1 polymer ?
#
loop_
_entity_poly.entity_id
_entity_poly.type
_entity_poly.pdbx_seq_one_letter_code
_entity_poly.pdbx_strand_id
1 'polypeptide(L)'
;MFAVFFTFQGCNWLLGWEDERPGVCPNGVLEPGETCDGTDLGGRTCEDLSYTGGTLTCRTDCTLDTAECTLCGDGVAEGGEACDIEDTRNVTCASLEYYGGQINCSESCEL
;
A
#
# COMPACT_ATOMS: atom_id res chain seq x y z
N MET A 1 -3.21 39.84 44.12
CA MET A 1 -4.33 39.25 44.89
C MET A 1 -5.59 39.46 44.04
N PHE A 2 -6.04 38.59 43.14
CA PHE A 2 -5.81 37.17 42.87
C PHE A 2 -5.68 36.98 41.35
N ALA A 3 -4.73 36.16 40.91
CA ALA A 3 -4.77 35.53 39.59
C ALA A 3 -5.72 34.34 39.71
N VAL A 4 -6.82 34.34 38.97
CA VAL A 4 -7.73 33.20 38.91
C VAL A 4 -7.18 32.24 37.87
N PHE A 5 -6.56 31.17 38.38
CA PHE A 5 -6.16 29.98 37.63
C PHE A 5 -7.42 29.21 37.25
N PHE A 6 -7.80 29.23 35.98
CA PHE A 6 -8.53 28.13 35.36
C PHE A 6 -8.00 27.93 33.95
N THR A 7 -6.93 27.14 33.85
CA THR A 7 -6.44 26.57 32.60
C THR A 7 -7.41 25.48 32.17
N PHE A 8 -8.51 25.84 31.51
CA PHE A 8 -9.17 24.90 30.61
C PHE A 8 -8.26 24.78 29.39
N GLN A 9 -7.69 23.60 29.17
CA GLN A 9 -6.85 23.31 28.01
C GLN A 9 -7.58 23.70 26.72
N GLY A 10 -6.92 24.56 25.94
CA GLY A 10 -7.04 24.61 24.50
C GLY A 10 -8.28 25.30 23.96
N CYS A 11 -8.33 26.64 24.07
CA CYS A 11 -9.02 27.46 23.08
C CYS A 11 -8.43 28.90 23.06
N ASN A 12 -7.25 29.10 22.47
CA ASN A 12 -6.56 30.42 22.41
C ASN A 12 -6.96 31.20 21.13
N TRP A 13 -7.69 32.29 21.31
CA TRP A 13 -8.35 33.07 20.26
C TRP A 13 -7.46 34.09 19.53
N LEU A 14 -6.21 33.78 19.14
CA LEU A 14 -5.37 34.80 18.48
C LEU A 14 -4.42 34.42 17.34
N LEU A 15 -4.29 33.18 16.91
CA LEU A 15 -3.64 32.83 15.64
C LEU A 15 -4.36 31.60 15.06
N GLY A 16 -4.44 31.47 13.74
CA GLY A 16 -5.22 30.45 13.03
C GLY A 16 -5.13 29.06 13.67
N TRP A 17 -6.29 28.44 13.87
CA TRP A 17 -6.42 27.12 14.46
C TRP A 17 -6.33 26.16 13.30
N GLU A 18 -5.11 25.74 13.01
CA GLU A 18 -4.89 24.58 12.17
C GLU A 18 -5.38 23.38 12.97
N ASP A 19 -6.19 22.54 12.34
CA ASP A 19 -6.83 21.40 12.97
C ASP A 19 -5.81 20.28 13.18
N GLU A 20 -4.94 20.39 14.19
CA GLU A 20 -4.00 19.30 14.56
C GLU A 20 -4.67 18.22 15.42
N ARG A 21 -5.97 17.95 15.20
CA ARG A 21 -6.53 16.72 15.73
C ARG A 21 -5.95 15.56 14.92
N PRO A 22 -5.32 14.57 15.56
CA PRO A 22 -4.98 13.35 14.85
C PRO A 22 -6.25 12.79 14.22
N GLY A 23 -6.22 12.51 12.91
CA GLY A 23 -7.29 11.81 12.20
C GLY A 23 -7.70 10.53 12.95
N VAL A 24 -8.99 10.21 12.87
CA VAL A 24 -9.57 9.07 13.59
C VAL A 24 -9.67 7.88 12.66
N CYS A 25 -8.70 6.98 12.69
CA CYS A 25 -8.78 5.77 11.89
C CYS A 25 -9.01 4.51 12.75
N PRO A 26 -9.78 3.52 12.24
CA PRO A 26 -10.49 3.53 10.95
C PRO A 26 -11.89 4.18 11.06
N ASN A 27 -12.19 5.18 10.23
CA ASN A 27 -13.51 5.80 10.08
C ASN A 27 -14.00 5.87 8.62
N GLY A 28 -13.19 5.45 7.65
CA GLY A 28 -13.49 5.44 6.22
C GLY A 28 -13.23 6.75 5.47
N VAL A 29 -12.56 7.73 6.10
CA VAL A 29 -12.21 9.03 5.52
C VAL A 29 -10.75 9.31 5.83
N LEU A 30 -9.93 9.54 4.81
CA LEU A 30 -8.54 9.93 5.03
C LEU A 30 -8.43 11.36 5.56
N GLU A 31 -8.02 11.50 6.83
CA GLU A 31 -7.86 12.77 7.52
C GLU A 31 -6.39 13.22 7.62
N PRO A 32 -6.11 14.51 7.86
CA PRO A 32 -4.76 14.99 8.12
C PRO A 32 -4.08 14.22 9.26
N GLY A 33 -2.89 13.67 8.99
CA GLY A 33 -2.13 12.88 9.95
C GLY A 33 -2.31 11.36 9.80
N GLU A 34 -3.24 10.90 8.97
CA GLU A 34 -3.37 9.48 8.61
C GLU A 34 -2.55 9.12 7.38
N THR A 35 -2.12 7.85 7.32
CA THR A 35 -1.39 7.32 6.16
C THR A 35 -2.35 6.70 5.15
N CYS A 36 -3.42 6.08 5.64
CA CYS A 36 -4.53 5.48 4.91
C CYS A 36 -5.72 5.33 5.88
N ASP A 37 -6.94 5.20 5.36
CA ASP A 37 -8.11 4.77 6.12
C ASP A 37 -9.02 3.87 5.28
N GLY A 38 -9.15 2.61 5.69
CA GLY A 38 -10.02 1.63 5.03
C GLY A 38 -9.60 1.39 3.57
N THR A 39 -10.42 1.87 2.62
CA THR A 39 -10.13 1.80 1.18
C THR A 39 -9.48 3.07 0.64
N ASP A 40 -9.43 4.15 1.42
CA ASP A 40 -8.73 5.36 1.04
C ASP A 40 -7.25 5.22 1.39
N LEU A 41 -6.44 4.90 0.38
CA LEU A 41 -5.00 4.72 0.52
C LEU A 41 -4.22 6.03 0.30
N GLY A 42 -4.91 7.17 0.22
CA GLY A 42 -4.28 8.45 -0.11
C GLY A 42 -3.70 8.50 -1.52
N GLY A 43 -4.29 7.71 -2.44
CA GLY A 43 -3.83 7.56 -3.81
C GLY A 43 -2.55 6.76 -3.98
N ARG A 44 -2.03 6.15 -2.91
CA ARG A 44 -0.83 5.29 -2.99
C ARG A 44 -1.19 3.92 -3.54
N THR A 45 -0.25 3.35 -4.27
CA THR A 45 -0.32 1.97 -4.75
C THR A 45 0.93 1.19 -4.37
N CYS A 46 0.93 -0.12 -4.64
CA CYS A 46 2.12 -0.95 -4.44
C CYS A 46 3.31 -0.42 -5.27
N GLU A 47 3.04 0.07 -6.48
CA GLU A 47 4.03 0.65 -7.39
C GLU A 47 4.70 1.90 -6.81
N ASP A 48 3.96 2.74 -6.07
CA ASP A 48 4.54 3.89 -5.35
C ASP A 48 5.50 3.48 -4.23
N LEU A 49 5.38 2.24 -3.74
CA LEU A 49 6.20 1.65 -2.68
C LEU A 49 7.33 0.77 -3.23
N SER A 50 7.66 0.91 -4.52
CA SER A 50 8.71 0.14 -5.22
C SER A 50 8.40 -1.34 -5.43
N TYR A 51 7.13 -1.73 -5.40
CA TYR A 51 6.67 -3.04 -5.87
C TYR A 51 6.32 -2.97 -7.37
N THR A 52 6.17 -4.10 -8.03
CA THR A 52 5.79 -4.15 -9.45
C THR A 52 4.28 -4.27 -9.66
N GLY A 53 3.54 -4.67 -8.63
CA GLY A 53 2.08 -4.73 -8.68
C GLY A 53 1.47 -5.22 -7.37
N GLY A 54 0.26 -5.77 -7.48
CA GLY A 54 -0.51 -6.32 -6.36
C GLY A 54 -1.58 -5.37 -5.82
N THR A 55 -2.08 -5.66 -4.61
CA THR A 55 -3.15 -4.89 -3.97
C THR A 55 -2.65 -4.30 -2.66
N LEU A 56 -2.52 -2.98 -2.61
CA LEU A 56 -2.22 -2.26 -1.37
C LEU A 56 -3.50 -2.18 -0.53
N THR A 57 -3.40 -2.43 0.77
CA THR A 57 -4.56 -2.26 1.69
C THR A 57 -4.18 -1.42 2.90
N CYS A 58 -5.18 -0.95 3.65
CA CYS A 58 -4.96 -0.24 4.90
C CYS A 58 -5.27 -1.14 6.08
N ARG A 59 -4.33 -1.25 7.02
CA ARG A 59 -4.52 -1.97 8.28
C ARG A 59 -5.40 -1.18 9.24
N THR A 60 -5.91 -1.85 10.27
CA THR A 60 -6.70 -1.22 11.34
C THR A 60 -5.89 -0.26 12.21
N ASP A 61 -4.56 -0.29 12.13
CA ASP A 61 -3.65 0.67 12.77
C ASP A 61 -3.22 1.81 11.83
N CYS A 62 -3.93 1.98 10.70
CA CYS A 62 -3.75 3.09 9.76
C CYS A 62 -2.37 3.08 9.09
N THR A 63 -1.74 1.90 9.05
CA THR A 63 -0.52 1.65 8.28
C THR A 63 -0.85 0.97 6.97
N LEU A 64 -0.04 1.21 5.95
CA LEU A 64 -0.16 0.54 4.67
C LEU A 64 0.27 -0.92 4.81
N ASP A 65 -0.56 -1.84 4.31
CA ASP A 65 -0.26 -3.26 4.25
C ASP A 65 0.24 -3.64 2.85
N THR A 66 1.52 -3.97 2.76
CA THR A 66 2.14 -4.41 1.51
C THR A 66 2.19 -5.93 1.36
N ALA A 67 1.52 -6.69 2.24
CA ALA A 67 1.55 -8.15 2.20
C ALA A 67 0.98 -8.75 0.90
N GLU A 68 0.08 -8.03 0.23
CA GLU A 68 -0.51 -8.44 -1.05
C GLU A 68 0.08 -7.66 -2.24
N CYS A 69 1.17 -6.90 -2.02
CA CYS A 69 1.97 -6.32 -3.09
C CYS A 69 2.91 -7.39 -3.65
N THR A 70 3.10 -7.40 -4.97
CA THR A 70 3.95 -8.38 -5.67
C THR A 70 5.24 -7.73 -6.14
N LEU A 71 6.32 -8.49 -6.12
CA LEU A 71 7.63 -8.04 -6.58
C LEU A 71 8.22 -9.01 -7.60
N CYS A 72 8.37 -8.53 -8.83
CA CYS A 72 9.00 -9.28 -9.88
C CYS A 72 10.50 -9.47 -9.62
N GLY A 73 10.95 -10.70 -9.71
CA GLY A 73 12.32 -11.14 -9.45
C GLY A 73 12.58 -11.57 -8.02
N ASP A 74 11.54 -11.86 -7.23
CA ASP A 74 11.68 -12.38 -5.86
C ASP A 74 11.72 -13.92 -5.79
N GLY A 75 11.51 -14.57 -6.94
CA GLY A 75 11.52 -16.02 -7.12
C GLY A 75 10.16 -16.70 -6.88
N VAL A 76 9.09 -15.94 -6.67
CA VAL A 76 7.73 -16.45 -6.46
C VAL A 76 6.78 -15.72 -7.38
N ALA A 77 6.08 -16.44 -8.27
CA ALA A 77 5.09 -15.80 -9.12
C ALA A 77 3.79 -15.53 -8.34
N GLU A 78 3.63 -14.32 -7.81
CA GLU A 78 2.51 -13.92 -6.95
C GLU A 78 1.64 -12.81 -7.57
N GLY A 79 0.43 -12.61 -7.01
CA GLY A 79 -0.63 -11.73 -7.56
C GLY A 79 -0.72 -11.71 -9.10
N GLY A 80 -0.39 -10.56 -9.70
CA GLY A 80 -0.54 -10.29 -11.14
C GLY A 80 0.56 -10.82 -12.07
N GLU A 81 1.62 -11.45 -11.55
CA GLU A 81 2.77 -11.89 -12.35
C GLU A 81 2.46 -13.11 -13.22
N ALA A 82 2.92 -13.14 -14.48
CA ALA A 82 2.76 -14.35 -15.29
C ALA A 82 3.76 -15.44 -14.87
N CYS A 83 4.92 -15.03 -14.38
CA CYS A 83 6.03 -15.86 -13.94
C CYS A 83 6.96 -15.03 -13.03
N ASP A 84 7.89 -15.69 -12.33
CA ASP A 84 9.02 -15.07 -11.64
C ASP A 84 10.26 -15.97 -11.70
N ILE A 85 11.29 -15.54 -12.46
CA ILE A 85 12.54 -16.28 -12.68
C ILE A 85 12.29 -17.72 -13.17
N GLU A 86 12.25 -18.69 -12.25
CA GLU A 86 12.01 -20.11 -12.53
C GLU A 86 10.56 -20.55 -12.22
N ASP A 87 9.82 -19.77 -11.44
CA ASP A 87 8.40 -20.01 -11.17
C ASP A 87 7.56 -19.51 -12.35
N THR A 88 7.28 -20.40 -13.30
CA THR A 88 6.43 -20.07 -14.46
C THR A 88 4.95 -20.30 -14.20
N ARG A 89 4.51 -20.44 -12.94
CA ARG A 89 3.15 -20.92 -12.57
C ARG A 89 2.78 -22.22 -13.27
N ASN A 90 3.77 -23.08 -13.49
CA ASN A 90 3.65 -24.33 -14.21
C ASN A 90 3.17 -24.17 -15.68
N VAL A 91 3.33 -22.98 -16.27
CA VAL A 91 3.15 -22.76 -17.71
C VAL A 91 4.29 -23.43 -18.46
N THR A 92 3.93 -24.11 -19.55
CA THR A 92 4.86 -24.83 -20.42
C THR A 92 4.74 -24.32 -21.86
N CYS A 93 5.79 -24.53 -22.68
CA CYS A 93 5.70 -24.25 -24.12
C CYS A 93 4.51 -24.98 -24.77
N ALA A 94 4.21 -26.21 -24.32
CA ALA A 94 3.09 -27.00 -24.82
C ALA A 94 1.72 -26.37 -24.52
N SER A 95 1.56 -25.72 -23.36
CA SER A 95 0.32 -24.98 -23.03
C SER A 95 0.14 -23.69 -23.84
N LEU A 96 1.21 -23.17 -24.44
CA LEU A 96 1.19 -22.01 -25.34
C LEU A 96 1.22 -22.42 -26.82
N GLU A 97 0.97 -23.69 -27.13
CA GLU A 97 0.99 -24.27 -28.50
C GLU A 97 2.36 -24.24 -29.20
N TYR A 98 3.45 -24.09 -28.43
CA TYR A 98 4.83 -24.23 -28.90
C TYR A 98 5.36 -25.64 -28.62
N TYR A 99 5.85 -26.33 -29.65
CA TYR A 99 6.26 -27.75 -29.58
C TYR A 99 7.72 -27.97 -29.14
N GLY A 100 8.42 -26.93 -28.67
CA GLY A 100 9.77 -27.03 -28.12
C GLY A 100 10.36 -25.66 -27.76
N GLY A 101 11.34 -25.66 -26.84
CA GLY A 101 12.00 -24.45 -26.34
C GLY A 101 12.17 -24.47 -24.82
N GLN A 102 12.84 -23.45 -24.30
CA GLN A 102 12.83 -23.11 -22.87
C GLN A 102 11.87 -21.94 -22.68
N ILE A 103 10.99 -22.03 -21.69
CA ILE A 103 10.19 -20.90 -21.25
C ILE A 103 11.10 -19.98 -20.43
N ASN A 104 11.07 -18.68 -20.69
CA ASN A 104 11.92 -17.71 -20.02
C ASN A 104 11.02 -16.63 -19.43
N CYS A 105 11.22 -16.32 -18.16
CA CYS A 105 10.53 -15.22 -17.53
C CYS A 105 11.34 -13.93 -17.75
N SER A 106 10.71 -12.89 -18.28
CA SER A 106 11.36 -11.60 -18.44
C SER A 106 11.61 -10.90 -17.09
N GLU A 107 12.50 -9.91 -17.04
CA GLU A 107 12.68 -9.04 -15.85
C GLU A 107 11.44 -8.16 -15.56
N SER A 108 10.42 -8.24 -16.42
CA SER A 108 9.11 -7.61 -16.25
C SER A 108 8.02 -8.63 -15.92
N CYS A 109 8.38 -9.88 -15.63
CA CYS A 109 7.48 -10.96 -15.25
C CYS A 109 6.41 -11.28 -16.31
N GLU A 110 6.82 -11.20 -17.58
CA GLU A 110 6.07 -11.61 -18.76
C GLU A 110 6.67 -12.90 -19.37
N LEU A 111 5.80 -13.75 -19.94
CA LEU A 111 6.12 -15.05 -20.56
C LEU A 111 6.24 -14.99 -22.09
#